data_AF-A0A352B8X2-F1
#
_entry.id   AF-A0A352B8X2-F1
#
_cell.length_a   1.000
_cell.length_b   1.000
_cell.length_c   1.000
_cell.angle_alpha   90.00
_cell.angle_beta   90.00
_cell.angle_gamma   90.00
#
_symmetry.space_group_name_H-M   'P 1'
#
loop_
_entity.id
_entity.type
_entity.pdbx_description
1 polymer ?
#
loop_
_entity_poly.entity_id
_entity_poly.type
_entity_poly.pdbx_seq_one_letter_code
_entity_poly.pdbx_strand_id
1 'polypeptide(L)'
;MRRESSIKISLWLVVLYIFILVAGIALSACVYSIYSLCTNMVAGEAVKLFNLGCFVRGVYYFTPAVILFSGVIMCFYMIRHPVRSALPMITYAVLYLAAWAVLMPLNFKLLGNLPESAVAAEASSGLSDGYFRSGENGSVYYYSNVSKTNVADGLCIAPGLDHSVYTFSDMQLPEKTGFSDPLIQTTVDMPYVMGVVIRWFATLLTIAQRAFSEGFFSWLCFSSLALALISVAGLHHASKWRLVNALSVVLATLAILVVNILGYTKSFLDGARNWVNGFFSSVPQIKNPMVVLFNVVLGLLFLVFGLVLHLRHQKERRESEEYY
;
A
#
# COMPACT_ATOMS: atom_id res chain seq x y z
N MET A 1 9.40 -22.24 33.86
CA MET A 1 9.84 -22.52 32.47
C MET A 1 8.83 -22.22 31.35
N ARG A 2 7.67 -22.92 31.17
CA ARG A 2 6.77 -22.67 30.00
C ARG A 2 6.21 -21.22 29.94
N ARG A 3 5.85 -20.63 31.10
CA ARG A 3 5.30 -19.26 31.19
C ARG A 3 6.37 -18.18 30.92
N GLU A 4 7.58 -18.36 31.42
CA GLU A 4 8.71 -17.44 31.21
C GLU A 4 9.14 -17.38 29.74
N SER A 5 9.15 -18.53 29.05
CA SER A 5 9.41 -18.59 27.61
C SER A 5 8.36 -17.81 26.81
N SER A 6 7.07 -17.94 27.16
CA SER A 6 6.01 -17.21 26.48
C SER A 6 6.09 -15.70 26.67
N ILE A 7 6.44 -15.22 27.87
CA ILE A 7 6.56 -13.78 28.16
C ILE A 7 7.72 -13.19 27.36
N LYS A 8 8.88 -13.87 27.33
CA LYS A 8 10.06 -13.44 26.55
C LYS A 8 9.73 -13.30 25.06
N ILE A 9 8.99 -14.26 24.49
CA ILE A 9 8.62 -14.20 23.08
C ILE A 9 7.59 -13.09 22.81
N SER A 10 6.61 -12.89 23.69
CA SER A 10 5.68 -11.76 23.58
C SER A 10 6.39 -10.40 23.63
N LEU A 11 7.35 -10.20 24.55
CA LEU A 11 8.15 -8.99 24.58
C LEU A 11 9.00 -8.81 23.31
N TRP A 12 9.56 -9.91 22.81
CA TRP A 12 10.29 -9.89 21.55
C TRP A 12 9.40 -9.52 20.35
N LEU A 13 8.13 -9.97 20.33
CA LEU A 13 7.17 -9.57 19.30
C LEU A 13 6.91 -8.07 19.30
N VAL A 14 6.90 -7.41 20.46
CA VAL A 14 6.76 -5.94 20.54
C VAL A 14 7.94 -5.27 19.85
N VAL A 15 9.17 -5.66 20.19
CA VAL A 15 10.39 -5.11 19.58
C VAL A 15 10.42 -5.37 18.08
N LEU A 16 10.07 -6.59 17.66
CA LEU A 16 10.01 -6.97 16.26
C LEU A 16 8.96 -6.16 15.49
N TYR A 17 7.78 -5.94 16.08
CA TYR A 17 6.72 -5.16 15.44
C TYR A 17 7.15 -3.71 15.23
N ILE A 18 7.75 -3.09 16.24
CA ILE A 18 8.32 -1.73 16.14
C ILE A 18 9.38 -1.69 15.04
N PHE A 19 10.29 -2.67 15.02
CA PHE A 19 11.31 -2.77 13.97
C PHE A 19 10.70 -2.89 12.57
N ILE A 20 9.68 -3.74 12.38
CA ILE A 20 8.98 -3.90 11.10
C ILE A 20 8.36 -2.58 10.65
N LEU A 21 7.71 -1.84 11.56
CA LEU A 21 7.12 -0.55 11.24
C LEU A 21 8.19 0.47 10.85
N VAL A 22 9.22 0.65 11.68
CA VAL A 22 10.29 1.64 11.43
C VAL A 22 11.07 1.32 10.16
N ALA A 23 11.55 0.08 10.02
CA ALA A 23 12.32 -0.34 8.86
C ALA A 23 11.47 -0.35 7.58
N GLY A 24 10.21 -0.81 7.66
CA GLY A 24 9.28 -0.79 6.52
C GLY A 24 8.97 0.62 6.05
N ILE A 25 8.67 1.55 6.97
CA ILE A 25 8.40 2.95 6.64
C ILE A 25 9.63 3.61 6.04
N ALA A 26 10.81 3.44 6.66
CA ALA A 26 12.06 4.01 6.15
C ALA A 26 12.39 3.49 4.75
N LEU A 27 12.29 2.18 4.52
CA LEU A 27 12.56 1.58 3.22
C LEU A 27 11.58 2.08 2.15
N SER A 28 10.28 2.09 2.44
CA SER A 28 9.27 2.60 1.50
C SER A 28 9.44 4.10 1.22
N ALA A 29 9.81 4.89 2.23
CA ALA A 29 10.11 6.31 2.06
C ALA A 29 11.35 6.56 1.19
N CYS A 30 12.40 5.75 1.33
CA CYS A 30 13.57 5.79 0.44
C CYS A 30 13.18 5.46 -1.01
N VAL A 31 12.43 4.38 -1.23
CA VAL A 31 11.96 3.99 -2.56
C VAL A 31 11.12 5.10 -3.19
N TYR A 32 10.18 5.67 -2.42
CA TYR A 32 9.38 6.80 -2.88
C TYR A 32 10.23 8.03 -3.21
N SER A 33 11.20 8.37 -2.37
CA SER A 33 12.10 9.50 -2.61
C SER A 33 12.89 9.32 -3.90
N ILE A 34 13.45 8.13 -4.13
CA ILE A 34 14.21 7.83 -5.36
C ILE A 34 13.28 7.93 -6.56
N TYR A 35 12.10 7.31 -6.51
CA TYR A 35 11.15 7.37 -7.62
C TYR A 35 10.70 8.81 -7.92
N SER A 36 10.38 9.59 -6.89
CA SER A 36 9.98 11.00 -7.04
C SER A 36 11.11 11.88 -7.57
N LEU A 37 12.36 11.56 -7.26
CA LEU A 37 13.51 12.25 -7.83
C LEU A 37 13.68 11.90 -9.30
N CYS A 38 13.52 10.63 -9.68
CA CYS A 38 13.56 10.22 -11.08
C CYS A 38 12.42 10.83 -11.90
N THR A 39 11.21 10.95 -11.35
CA THR A 39 10.08 11.58 -12.08
C THR A 39 10.31 13.06 -12.30
N ASN A 40 11.01 13.74 -11.39
CA ASN A 40 11.26 15.18 -11.48
C ASN A 40 12.55 15.53 -12.22
N MET A 41 13.43 14.55 -12.46
CA MET A 41 14.71 14.74 -13.13
C MET A 41 14.51 15.20 -14.58
N VAL A 42 15.46 15.98 -15.07
CA VAL A 42 15.53 16.46 -16.46
C VAL A 42 16.88 16.06 -17.06
N ALA A 43 16.93 15.75 -18.36
CA ALA A 43 18.18 15.32 -18.99
C ALA A 43 19.25 16.43 -18.88
N GLY A 44 20.46 16.05 -18.48
CA GLY A 44 21.58 16.97 -18.25
C GLY A 44 21.72 17.47 -16.80
N GLU A 45 20.73 17.25 -15.93
CA GLU A 45 20.85 17.58 -14.51
C GLU A 45 21.66 16.52 -13.74
N ALA A 46 22.42 16.98 -12.73
CA ALA A 46 23.11 16.07 -11.81
C ALA A 46 22.10 15.35 -10.90
N VAL A 47 22.27 14.03 -10.77
CA VAL A 47 21.40 13.20 -9.93
C VAL A 47 21.56 13.57 -8.46
N LYS A 48 20.55 14.19 -7.87
CA LYS A 48 20.44 14.30 -6.40
C LYS A 48 20.02 12.93 -5.87
N LEU A 49 20.86 12.28 -5.06
CA LEU A 49 20.55 10.95 -4.50
C LEU A 49 19.51 10.98 -3.36
N PHE A 50 19.31 12.14 -2.72
CA PHE A 50 18.40 12.27 -1.59
C PHE A 50 17.76 13.65 -1.53
N ASN A 51 16.45 13.67 -1.25
CA ASN A 51 15.70 14.88 -0.93
C ASN A 51 14.87 14.63 0.32
N LEU A 52 15.13 15.40 1.37
CA LEU A 52 14.47 15.23 2.67
C LEU A 52 12.95 15.45 2.58
N GLY A 53 12.49 16.39 1.74
CA GLY A 53 11.07 16.64 1.52
C GLY A 53 10.36 15.44 0.88
N CYS A 54 10.94 14.88 -0.18
CA CYS A 54 10.42 13.66 -0.81
C CYS A 54 10.43 12.47 0.17
N PHE A 55 11.49 12.34 0.98
CA PHE A 55 11.57 11.29 2.00
C PHE A 55 10.49 11.43 3.07
N VAL A 56 10.33 12.61 3.67
CA VAL A 56 9.31 12.88 4.69
C VAL A 56 7.90 12.66 4.12
N ARG A 57 7.67 13.06 2.87
CA ARG A 57 6.42 12.77 2.17
C ARG A 57 6.21 11.26 2.01
N GLY A 58 7.25 10.53 1.59
CA GLY A 58 7.23 9.07 1.47
C GLY A 58 6.84 8.38 2.78
N VAL A 59 7.33 8.88 3.93
CA VAL A 59 6.95 8.38 5.26
C VAL A 59 5.43 8.41 5.44
N TYR A 60 4.78 9.55 5.20
CA TYR A 60 3.33 9.67 5.43
C TYR A 60 2.48 8.92 4.40
N TYR A 61 2.90 8.88 3.14
CA TYR A 61 2.16 8.18 2.08
C TYR A 61 2.20 6.66 2.24
N PHE A 62 3.34 6.09 2.66
CA PHE A 62 3.50 4.64 2.76
C PHE A 62 3.27 4.06 4.14
N THR A 63 3.22 4.87 5.21
CA THR A 63 2.89 4.38 6.56
C THR A 63 1.62 3.52 6.60
N PRO A 64 0.49 3.89 5.96
CA PRO A 64 -0.70 3.04 5.94
C PRO A 64 -0.47 1.69 5.24
N ALA A 65 0.40 1.64 4.23
CA ALA A 65 0.77 0.41 3.53
C ALA A 65 1.56 -0.52 4.44
N VAL A 66 2.54 0.06 5.14
CA VAL A 66 3.38 -0.70 6.07
C VAL A 66 2.54 -1.23 7.22
N ILE A 67 1.62 -0.44 7.79
CA ILE A 67 0.68 -0.92 8.81
C ILE A 67 -0.17 -2.07 8.25
N LEU A 68 -0.72 -1.94 7.05
CA LEU A 68 -1.53 -2.98 6.39
C LEU A 68 -0.77 -4.32 6.31
N PHE A 69 0.46 -4.31 5.80
CA PHE A 69 1.25 -5.52 5.56
C PHE A 69 2.08 -6.00 6.75
N SER A 70 2.27 -5.18 7.78
CA SER A 70 3.00 -5.56 9.01
C SER A 70 2.42 -6.82 9.65
N GLY A 71 1.11 -7.03 9.52
CA GLY A 71 0.39 -8.18 10.04
C GLY A 71 0.87 -9.50 9.43
N VAL A 72 1.12 -9.51 8.12
CA VAL A 72 1.60 -10.68 7.37
C VAL A 72 3.01 -11.06 7.81
N ILE A 73 3.90 -10.07 7.96
CA ILE A 73 5.28 -10.29 8.39
C ILE A 73 5.32 -10.87 9.82
N MET A 74 4.46 -10.38 10.71
CA MET A 74 4.31 -10.93 12.06
C MET A 74 3.80 -12.38 12.04
N CYS A 75 2.84 -12.70 11.16
CA CYS A 75 2.39 -14.08 10.96
C CYS A 75 3.53 -14.99 10.52
N PHE A 76 4.41 -14.55 9.61
CA PHE A 76 5.58 -15.34 9.22
C PHE A 76 6.52 -15.63 10.38
N TYR A 77 6.74 -14.63 11.24
CA TYR A 77 7.53 -14.83 12.45
C TYR A 77 6.89 -15.88 13.37
N MET A 78 5.58 -15.81 13.61
CA MET A 78 4.86 -16.77 14.45
C MET A 78 4.83 -18.18 13.84
N ILE A 79 4.76 -18.31 12.51
CA ILE A 79 4.86 -19.60 11.80
C ILE A 79 6.27 -20.19 11.96
N ARG A 80 7.31 -19.36 11.89
CA ARG A 80 8.72 -19.78 12.04
C ARG A 80 9.05 -20.17 13.49
N HIS A 81 8.53 -19.43 14.46
CA HIS A 81 8.76 -19.59 15.89
C HIS A 81 7.45 -19.96 16.59
N PRO A 82 6.95 -21.19 16.40
CA PRO A 82 5.67 -21.60 16.97
C PRO A 82 5.75 -21.63 18.49
N VAL A 83 4.91 -20.84 19.15
CA VAL A 83 4.82 -20.78 20.61
C VAL A 83 3.51 -21.43 21.04
N ARG A 84 3.59 -22.24 22.11
CA ARG A 84 2.45 -23.04 22.61
C ARG A 84 1.38 -22.22 23.35
N SER A 85 1.65 -20.93 23.60
CA SER A 85 0.82 -20.05 24.40
C SER A 85 -0.06 -19.18 23.50
N ALA A 86 -1.26 -18.84 23.96
CA ALA A 86 -2.10 -17.85 23.29
C ALA A 86 -1.55 -16.41 23.44
N LEU A 87 -0.64 -16.17 24.39
CA LEU A 87 -0.14 -14.84 24.72
C LEU A 87 0.56 -14.12 23.53
N PRO A 88 1.45 -14.77 22.75
CA PRO A 88 2.04 -14.14 21.56
C PRO A 88 1.00 -13.75 20.51
N MET A 89 -0.04 -14.56 20.31
CA MET A 89 -1.15 -14.27 19.41
C MET A 89 -1.98 -13.06 19.88
N ILE A 90 -2.27 -12.99 21.18
CA ILE A 90 -2.93 -11.83 21.79
C ILE A 90 -2.06 -10.58 21.66
N THR A 91 -0.74 -10.70 21.90
CA THR A 91 0.21 -9.60 21.77
C THR A 91 0.22 -9.06 20.34
N TYR A 92 0.28 -9.94 19.35
CA TYR A 92 0.17 -9.61 17.94
C TYR A 92 -1.13 -8.84 17.63
N ALA A 93 -2.29 -9.38 18.07
CA ALA A 93 -3.59 -8.77 17.82
C ALA A 93 -3.69 -7.37 18.44
N VAL A 94 -3.24 -7.20 19.68
CA VAL A 94 -3.24 -5.91 20.38
C VAL A 94 -2.34 -4.89 19.67
N LEU A 95 -1.12 -5.27 19.29
CA LEU A 95 -0.20 -4.37 18.59
C LEU A 95 -0.76 -3.92 17.23
N TYR A 96 -1.33 -4.86 16.46
CA TYR A 96 -1.89 -4.54 15.16
C TYR A 96 -3.15 -3.69 15.26
N LEU A 97 -4.06 -3.99 16.21
CA LEU A 97 -5.22 -3.13 16.48
C LEU A 97 -4.80 -1.74 16.96
N ALA A 98 -3.78 -1.62 17.81
CA ALA A 98 -3.27 -0.34 18.26
C ALA A 98 -2.69 0.49 17.09
N ALA A 99 -1.97 -0.14 16.16
CA ALA A 99 -1.48 0.54 14.96
C ALA A 99 -2.63 1.05 14.08
N TRP A 100 -3.68 0.28 13.91
CA TRP A 100 -4.88 0.71 13.18
C TRP A 100 -5.68 1.79 13.92
N ALA A 101 -5.89 1.66 15.22
CA ALA A 101 -6.70 2.59 16.00
C ALA A 101 -6.00 3.93 16.27
N VAL A 102 -4.66 3.93 16.35
CA VAL A 102 -3.87 5.11 16.75
C VAL A 102 -2.96 5.60 15.63
N LEU A 103 -2.05 4.76 15.13
CA LEU A 103 -1.02 5.20 14.19
C LEU A 103 -1.60 5.60 12.82
N MET A 104 -2.57 4.85 12.30
CA MET A 104 -3.17 5.15 10.99
C MET A 104 -3.98 6.48 11.00
N PRO A 105 -4.87 6.75 11.98
CA PRO A 105 -5.50 8.06 12.15
C PRO A 105 -4.52 9.19 12.39
N LEU A 106 -3.49 8.98 13.23
CA LEU A 106 -2.46 9.97 13.47
C LEU A 106 -1.73 10.34 12.18
N ASN A 107 -1.39 9.35 11.35
CA ASN A 107 -0.79 9.56 10.04
C ASN A 107 -1.67 10.43 9.13
N PHE A 108 -2.99 10.22 9.10
CA PHE A 108 -3.89 11.05 8.29
C PHE A 108 -4.00 12.48 8.79
N LYS A 109 -4.01 12.70 10.12
CA LYS A 109 -3.96 14.06 10.68
C LYS A 109 -2.66 14.78 10.32
N LEU A 110 -1.52 14.08 10.43
CA LEU A 110 -0.22 14.66 10.10
C LEU A 110 -0.09 14.94 8.60
N LEU A 111 -0.55 14.03 7.74
CA LEU A 111 -0.57 14.22 6.29
C LEU A 111 -1.41 15.44 5.89
N GLY A 112 -2.57 15.65 6.52
CA GLY A 112 -3.44 16.81 6.26
C GLY A 112 -2.86 18.15 6.72
N ASN A 113 -1.89 18.14 7.65
CA ASN A 113 -1.23 19.33 8.18
C ASN A 113 0.12 19.63 7.53
N LEU A 114 0.54 18.85 6.53
CA LEU A 114 1.79 19.11 5.82
C LEU A 114 1.69 20.43 5.04
N PRO A 115 2.69 21.33 5.16
CA PRO A 115 2.70 22.56 4.39
C PRO A 115 2.72 22.25 2.89
N GLU A 116 2.01 23.03 2.07
CA GLU A 116 2.02 22.89 0.61
C GLU A 116 3.45 22.98 0.02
N SER A 117 4.34 23.73 0.65
CA SER A 117 5.76 23.79 0.28
C SER A 117 6.54 22.48 0.51
N ALA A 118 6.07 21.60 1.39
CA ALA A 118 6.57 20.24 1.54
C ALA A 118 5.91 19.25 0.57
N VAL A 119 4.78 19.62 -0.04
CA VAL A 119 4.01 18.84 -1.04
C VAL A 119 4.45 19.18 -2.47
N ALA A 120 4.86 20.40 -2.73
CA ALA A 120 5.43 20.85 -3.99
C ALA A 120 6.90 20.39 -4.09
N ALA A 121 7.11 19.11 -4.38
CA ALA A 121 8.41 18.62 -4.81
C ALA A 121 8.74 19.27 -6.18
N GLU A 122 9.39 20.43 -6.14
CA GLU A 122 10.09 21.12 -7.23
C GLU A 122 9.50 20.86 -8.63
N ALA A 123 8.28 21.34 -8.86
CA ALA A 123 7.74 21.49 -10.21
C ALA A 123 8.35 22.75 -10.85
N SER A 124 9.64 22.73 -11.20
CA SER A 124 10.27 23.92 -11.79
C SER A 124 11.41 23.69 -12.77
N SER A 125 11.57 22.51 -13.34
CA SER A 125 12.44 22.35 -14.52
C SER A 125 11.56 22.13 -15.75
N GLY A 126 11.64 23.01 -16.74
CA GLY A 126 11.05 22.76 -18.08
C GLY A 126 11.66 21.50 -18.71
N LEU A 127 11.17 21.07 -19.87
CA LEU A 127 11.89 20.08 -20.66
C LEU A 127 13.33 20.58 -20.91
N SER A 128 14.33 19.70 -20.88
CA SER A 128 15.69 20.12 -21.25
C SER A 128 15.76 20.45 -22.73
N ASP A 129 16.45 21.54 -23.01
CA ASP A 129 16.95 21.88 -24.32
C ASP A 129 18.13 20.98 -24.73
N GLY A 130 18.43 20.93 -26.02
CA GLY A 130 19.63 20.27 -26.53
C GLY A 130 19.53 18.75 -26.73
N TYR A 131 18.36 18.14 -26.52
CA TYR A 131 18.14 16.71 -26.71
C TYR A 131 17.06 16.40 -27.76
N PHE A 132 17.30 15.35 -28.56
CA PHE A 132 16.33 14.80 -29.49
C PHE A 132 15.29 13.95 -28.75
N ARG A 133 14.02 14.06 -29.13
CA ARG A 133 12.90 13.32 -28.56
C ARG A 133 12.01 12.77 -29.66
N SER A 134 11.54 11.54 -29.49
CA SER A 134 10.55 10.95 -30.39
C SER A 134 9.19 11.60 -30.18
N GLY A 135 8.56 12.02 -31.26
CA GLY A 135 7.22 12.57 -31.30
C GLY A 135 6.18 11.60 -31.84
N GLU A 136 4.94 12.07 -31.92
CA GLU A 136 3.85 11.29 -32.50
C GLU A 136 4.14 10.94 -33.98
N ASN A 137 3.66 9.77 -34.41
CA ASN A 137 3.78 9.26 -35.78
C ASN A 137 5.22 9.04 -36.28
N GLY A 138 6.21 8.94 -35.39
CA GLY A 138 7.61 8.69 -35.77
C GLY A 138 8.42 9.94 -36.13
N SER A 139 7.88 11.13 -35.84
CA SER A 139 8.64 12.38 -35.90
C SER A 139 9.73 12.43 -34.83
N VAL A 140 10.80 13.20 -35.05
CA VAL A 140 11.83 13.45 -34.04
C VAL A 140 11.99 14.96 -33.84
N TYR A 141 11.77 15.42 -32.62
CA TYR A 141 11.89 16.83 -32.22
C TYR A 141 13.23 17.07 -31.54
N TYR A 142 13.89 18.18 -31.88
CA TYR A 142 15.03 18.74 -31.16
C TYR A 142 14.61 20.11 -30.65
N TYR A 143 14.56 20.28 -29.33
CA TYR A 143 14.22 21.57 -28.73
C TYR A 143 15.50 22.35 -28.47
N SER A 144 15.67 23.49 -29.14
CA SER A 144 16.83 24.37 -28.98
C SER A 144 16.68 25.30 -27.78
N ASN A 145 15.45 25.65 -27.42
CA ASN A 145 15.13 26.46 -26.24
C ASN A 145 13.74 26.06 -25.71
N VAL A 146 13.62 25.95 -24.40
CA VAL A 146 12.35 25.71 -23.70
C VAL A 146 12.16 26.78 -22.64
N SER A 147 11.15 27.63 -22.82
CA SER A 147 10.80 28.67 -21.87
C SER A 147 10.15 28.11 -20.60
N LYS A 148 10.16 28.90 -19.52
CA LYS A 148 9.47 28.57 -18.26
C LYS A 148 7.95 28.44 -18.39
N THR A 149 7.37 28.99 -19.47
CA THR A 149 5.94 28.88 -19.81
C THR A 149 5.63 27.65 -20.66
N ASN A 150 6.57 26.70 -20.78
CA ASN A 150 6.42 25.46 -21.54
C ASN A 150 6.20 25.68 -23.05
N VAL A 151 6.73 26.79 -23.56
CA VAL A 151 6.81 27.12 -25.00
C VAL A 151 8.21 26.77 -25.48
N ALA A 152 8.32 26.07 -26.60
CA ALA A 152 9.60 25.62 -27.14
C ALA A 152 9.81 26.00 -28.61
N ASP A 153 11.07 26.24 -28.93
CA ASP A 153 11.58 26.45 -30.27
C ASP A 153 12.48 25.28 -30.65
N GLY A 154 12.60 24.97 -31.95
CA GLY A 154 13.44 23.86 -32.35
C GLY A 154 13.29 23.41 -33.79
N LEU A 155 13.65 22.16 -33.99
CA LEU A 155 13.72 21.49 -35.28
C LEU A 155 12.98 20.15 -35.21
N CYS A 156 12.18 19.84 -36.23
CA CYS A 156 11.45 18.60 -36.35
C CYS A 156 11.90 17.85 -37.60
N ILE A 157 12.14 16.56 -37.45
CA ILE A 157 12.40 15.60 -38.52
C ILE A 157 11.09 14.85 -38.75
N ALA A 158 10.44 15.09 -39.88
CA ALA A 158 9.16 14.47 -40.21
C ALA A 158 9.32 12.98 -40.58
N PRO A 159 8.33 12.14 -40.25
CA PRO A 159 8.28 10.76 -40.71
C PRO A 159 7.96 10.72 -42.22
N GLY A 160 8.77 9.99 -43.01
CA GLY A 160 8.59 9.84 -44.46
C GLY A 160 9.86 9.38 -45.17
N LEU A 161 9.77 8.99 -46.45
CA LEU A 161 10.91 8.50 -47.25
C LEU A 161 12.06 9.51 -47.37
N ASP A 162 11.75 10.81 -47.36
CA ASP A 162 12.74 11.88 -47.55
C ASP A 162 13.16 12.59 -46.25
N HIS A 163 12.63 12.18 -45.09
CA HIS A 163 12.93 12.77 -43.78
C HIS A 163 13.03 14.31 -43.78
N SER A 164 11.99 15.00 -44.26
CA SER A 164 12.01 16.47 -44.34
C SER A 164 12.27 17.11 -42.96
N VAL A 165 13.18 18.08 -42.94
CA VAL A 165 13.61 18.78 -41.73
C VAL A 165 13.07 20.20 -41.78
N TYR A 166 12.33 20.62 -40.74
CA TYR A 166 11.82 21.98 -40.63
C TYR A 166 12.01 22.54 -39.22
N THR A 167 12.12 23.86 -39.12
CA THR A 167 12.17 24.57 -37.84
C THR A 167 10.78 24.98 -37.39
N PHE A 168 10.56 24.97 -36.08
CA PHE A 168 9.35 25.49 -35.46
C PHE A 168 9.72 26.52 -34.39
N SER A 169 8.79 27.43 -34.13
CA SER A 169 8.90 28.44 -33.08
C SER A 169 7.57 28.59 -32.36
N ASP A 170 7.61 28.98 -31.10
CA ASP A 170 6.45 29.21 -30.24
C ASP A 170 5.51 27.99 -30.11
N MET A 171 6.06 26.78 -30.13
CA MET A 171 5.27 25.56 -29.96
C MET A 171 4.91 25.38 -28.48
N GLN A 172 3.62 25.42 -28.15
CA GLN A 172 3.13 25.07 -26.82
C GLN A 172 3.26 23.57 -26.61
N LEU A 173 4.05 23.18 -25.61
CA LEU A 173 4.21 21.78 -25.25
C LEU A 173 3.01 21.30 -24.42
N PRO A 174 2.57 20.04 -24.59
CA PRO A 174 1.48 19.48 -23.80
C PRO A 174 1.78 19.54 -22.29
N GLU A 175 0.74 19.67 -21.49
CA GLU A 175 0.85 19.62 -20.03
C GLU A 175 1.49 18.30 -19.59
N LYS A 176 2.44 18.40 -18.66
CA LYS A 176 3.21 17.26 -18.17
C LYS A 176 2.32 16.24 -17.46
N THR A 177 2.28 15.00 -17.94
CA THR A 177 1.62 13.90 -17.24
C THR A 177 2.67 12.92 -16.67
N GLY A 178 3.18 13.20 -15.48
CA GLY A 178 3.94 12.24 -14.66
C GLY A 178 5.45 12.50 -14.57
N PHE A 179 6.17 12.54 -15.70
CA PHE A 179 7.62 12.80 -15.73
C PHE A 179 7.94 14.21 -16.22
N SER A 180 9.00 14.82 -15.68
CA SER A 180 9.52 16.11 -16.13
C SER A 180 10.16 16.03 -17.52
N ASP A 181 10.76 14.90 -17.88
CA ASP A 181 11.36 14.65 -19.19
C ASP A 181 10.97 13.25 -19.73
N PRO A 182 10.37 13.17 -20.94
CA PRO A 182 10.03 11.91 -21.61
C PRO A 182 11.24 10.98 -21.83
N LEU A 183 12.44 11.53 -21.95
CA LEU A 183 13.67 10.72 -22.10
C LEU A 183 13.94 9.84 -20.87
N ILE A 184 13.53 10.31 -19.70
CA ILE A 184 13.70 9.58 -18.44
C ILE A 184 12.53 8.63 -18.24
N GLN A 185 11.32 9.03 -18.68
CA GLN A 185 10.14 8.17 -18.66
C GLN A 185 10.44 6.82 -19.34
N THR A 186 11.01 6.80 -20.54
CA THR A 186 11.28 5.53 -21.25
C THR A 186 12.20 4.57 -20.48
N THR A 187 13.02 5.08 -19.56
CA THR A 187 13.97 4.30 -18.76
C THR A 187 13.41 3.91 -17.40
N VAL A 188 12.57 4.76 -16.79
CA VAL A 188 12.09 4.64 -15.41
C VAL A 188 10.59 4.32 -15.34
N ASP A 189 9.91 4.18 -16.48
CA ASP A 189 8.47 3.93 -16.48
C ASP A 189 8.14 2.67 -15.68
N MET A 190 7.04 2.77 -14.94
CA MET A 190 6.67 1.74 -14.00
C MET A 190 6.04 0.57 -14.75
N PRO A 191 6.50 -0.69 -14.52
CA PRO A 191 5.88 -1.85 -15.13
C PRO A 191 4.37 -1.89 -14.83
N TYR A 192 3.58 -2.29 -15.82
CA TYR A 192 2.11 -2.30 -15.72
C TYR A 192 1.59 -2.95 -14.42
N VAL A 193 2.16 -4.10 -14.04
CA VAL A 193 1.79 -4.83 -12.83
C VAL A 193 1.98 -3.97 -11.56
N MET A 194 3.11 -3.26 -11.46
CA MET A 194 3.39 -2.39 -10.33
C MET A 194 2.44 -1.18 -10.30
N GLY A 195 2.12 -0.62 -11.48
CA GLY A 195 1.12 0.43 -11.62
C GLY A 195 -0.26 0.01 -11.13
N VAL A 196 -0.69 -1.23 -11.43
CA VAL A 196 -1.96 -1.79 -10.93
C VAL A 196 -1.93 -1.90 -9.40
N VAL A 197 -0.86 -2.45 -8.82
CA VAL A 197 -0.72 -2.60 -7.36
C VAL A 197 -0.77 -1.26 -6.64
N ILE A 198 -0.06 -0.25 -7.14
CA ILE A 198 -0.06 1.09 -6.55
C ILE A 198 -1.43 1.75 -6.65
N ARG A 199 -2.14 1.63 -7.79
CA ARG A 199 -3.50 2.15 -7.94
C ARG A 199 -4.48 1.52 -6.96
N TRP A 200 -4.38 0.21 -6.75
CA TRP A 200 -5.20 -0.51 -5.77
C TRP A 200 -4.93 0.00 -4.36
N PHE A 201 -3.67 0.16 -4.00
CA PHE A 201 -3.29 0.70 -2.70
C PHE A 201 -3.75 2.14 -2.50
N ALA A 202 -3.56 3.01 -3.52
CA ALA A 202 -4.02 4.39 -3.50
C ALA A 202 -5.55 4.50 -3.36
N THR A 203 -6.29 3.57 -3.97
CA THR A 203 -7.75 3.48 -3.83
C THR A 203 -8.13 3.15 -2.39
N LEU A 204 -7.51 2.14 -1.79
CA LEU A 204 -7.74 1.76 -0.40
C LEU A 204 -7.40 2.91 0.56
N LEU A 205 -6.30 3.63 0.30
CA LEU A 205 -5.87 4.79 1.07
C LEU A 205 -6.89 5.94 1.00
N THR A 206 -7.40 6.23 -0.20
CA THR A 206 -8.44 7.25 -0.40
C THR A 206 -9.72 6.88 0.37
N ILE A 207 -10.13 5.60 0.34
CA ILE A 207 -11.28 5.11 1.11
C ILE A 207 -11.03 5.27 2.61
N ALA A 208 -9.84 4.94 3.10
CA ALA A 208 -9.45 5.08 4.50
C ALA A 208 -9.49 6.54 4.97
N GLN A 209 -8.90 7.44 4.19
CA GLN A 209 -8.88 8.89 4.48
C GLN A 209 -10.30 9.46 4.49
N ARG A 210 -11.13 9.07 3.53
CA ARG A 210 -12.54 9.47 3.50
C ARG A 210 -13.28 8.98 4.75
N ALA A 211 -13.15 7.69 5.08
CA ALA A 211 -13.78 7.12 6.26
C ALA A 211 -13.35 7.83 7.56
N PHE A 212 -12.07 8.21 7.65
CA PHE A 212 -11.56 9.00 8.77
C PHE A 212 -12.16 10.42 8.81
N SER A 213 -12.22 11.11 7.68
CA SER A 213 -12.78 12.47 7.58
C SER A 213 -14.27 12.54 7.89
N GLU A 214 -15.02 11.46 7.62
CA GLU A 214 -16.45 11.37 7.88
C GLU A 214 -16.80 11.11 9.36
N GLY A 215 -15.80 10.82 10.20
CA GLY A 215 -15.95 10.69 11.64
C GLY A 215 -15.74 9.28 12.19
N PHE A 216 -15.91 9.15 13.51
CA PHE A 216 -15.52 7.95 14.27
C PHE A 216 -16.24 6.68 13.81
N PHE A 217 -17.56 6.73 13.54
CA PHE A 217 -18.31 5.55 13.11
C PHE A 217 -17.89 5.05 11.73
N SER A 218 -17.70 5.96 10.75
CA SER A 218 -17.17 5.60 9.43
C SER A 218 -15.78 4.97 9.55
N TRP A 219 -14.92 5.53 10.41
CA TRP A 219 -13.60 4.95 10.70
C TRP A 219 -13.68 3.55 11.31
N LEU A 220 -14.58 3.34 12.27
CA LEU A 220 -14.80 2.03 12.90
C LEU A 220 -15.30 1.00 11.88
N CYS A 221 -16.23 1.38 11.00
CA CYS A 221 -16.70 0.53 9.91
C CYS A 221 -15.54 0.14 8.97
N PHE A 222 -14.70 1.10 8.58
CA PHE A 222 -13.51 0.82 7.78
C PHE A 222 -12.53 -0.11 8.52
N SER A 223 -12.34 0.11 9.83
CA SER A 223 -11.47 -0.69 10.70
C SER A 223 -11.93 -2.14 10.87
N SER A 224 -13.13 -2.52 10.43
CA SER A 224 -13.51 -3.94 10.29
C SER A 224 -12.53 -4.73 9.42
N LEU A 225 -11.88 -4.08 8.45
CA LEU A 225 -10.81 -4.66 7.64
C LEU A 225 -9.63 -5.12 8.52
N ALA A 226 -9.27 -4.34 9.53
CA ALA A 226 -8.20 -4.71 10.47
C ALA A 226 -8.53 -6.03 11.18
N LEU A 227 -9.79 -6.21 11.59
CA LEU A 227 -10.25 -7.42 12.26
C LEU A 227 -10.16 -8.63 11.32
N ALA A 228 -10.58 -8.48 10.06
CA ALA A 228 -10.43 -9.52 9.04
C ALA A 228 -8.96 -9.90 8.84
N LEU A 229 -8.05 -8.92 8.73
CA LEU A 229 -6.62 -9.15 8.52
C LEU A 229 -5.92 -9.81 9.72
N ILE A 230 -6.25 -9.41 10.95
CA ILE A 230 -5.73 -10.06 12.17
C ILE A 230 -6.16 -11.52 12.22
N SER A 231 -7.41 -11.80 11.85
CA SER A 231 -7.96 -13.16 11.95
C SER A 231 -7.21 -14.17 11.08
N VAL A 232 -6.54 -13.73 10.00
CA VAL A 232 -5.71 -14.57 9.13
C VAL A 232 -4.61 -15.29 9.91
N ALA A 233 -4.14 -14.72 11.03
CA ALA A 233 -3.19 -15.39 11.90
C ALA A 233 -3.73 -16.73 12.45
N GLY A 234 -5.04 -16.99 12.44
CA GLY A 234 -5.63 -18.30 12.72
C GLY A 234 -5.14 -19.42 11.78
N LEU A 235 -4.63 -19.09 10.60
CA LEU A 235 -4.08 -20.05 9.63
C LEU A 235 -2.64 -20.50 9.92
N HIS A 236 -1.99 -19.96 10.95
CA HIS A 236 -0.57 -20.27 11.24
C HIS A 236 -0.28 -21.75 11.54
N HIS A 237 -1.30 -22.54 11.86
CA HIS A 237 -1.24 -23.98 12.14
C HIS A 237 -2.12 -24.83 11.20
N ALA A 238 -2.51 -24.30 10.03
CA ALA A 238 -3.38 -25.03 9.09
C ALA A 238 -2.73 -26.32 8.54
N SER A 239 -1.41 -26.32 8.37
CA SER A 239 -0.61 -27.44 7.86
C SER A 239 0.64 -27.68 8.71
N LYS A 240 1.15 -28.91 8.66
CA LYS A 240 2.48 -29.25 9.21
C LYS A 240 3.60 -28.55 8.44
N TRP A 241 3.35 -28.16 7.19
CA TRP A 241 4.32 -27.53 6.31
C TRP A 241 4.28 -26.01 6.49
N ARG A 242 5.38 -25.45 7.02
CA ARG A 242 5.49 -24.00 7.30
C ARG A 242 5.28 -23.14 6.04
N LEU A 243 5.78 -23.60 4.89
CA LEU A 243 5.61 -22.91 3.62
C LEU A 243 4.14 -22.82 3.21
N VAL A 244 3.37 -23.89 3.40
CA VAL A 244 1.92 -23.90 3.10
C VAL A 244 1.20 -22.90 3.99
N ASN A 245 1.52 -22.85 5.29
CA ASN A 245 0.90 -21.87 6.21
C ASN A 245 1.22 -20.43 5.80
N ALA A 246 2.48 -20.15 5.44
CA ALA A 246 2.88 -18.82 4.98
C ALA A 246 2.14 -18.43 3.69
N LEU A 247 2.04 -19.35 2.72
CA LEU A 247 1.31 -19.11 1.48
C LEU A 247 -0.18 -18.90 1.74
N SER A 248 -0.81 -19.69 2.61
CA SER A 248 -2.21 -19.51 3.01
C SER A 248 -2.47 -18.15 3.64
N VAL A 249 -1.57 -17.67 4.50
CA VAL A 249 -1.67 -16.32 5.08
C VAL A 249 -1.59 -15.25 3.99
N VAL A 250 -0.65 -15.36 3.06
CA VAL A 250 -0.52 -14.39 1.96
C VAL A 250 -1.77 -14.38 1.08
N LEU A 251 -2.22 -15.55 0.62
CA LEU A 251 -3.38 -15.67 -0.25
C LEU A 251 -4.67 -15.18 0.43
N ALA A 252 -4.88 -15.53 1.70
CA ALA A 252 -6.03 -15.04 2.46
C ALA A 252 -5.98 -13.51 2.64
N THR A 253 -4.81 -12.95 2.95
CA THR A 253 -4.63 -11.49 3.06
C THR A 253 -4.96 -10.81 1.73
N LEU A 254 -4.39 -11.29 0.62
CA LEU A 254 -4.65 -10.74 -0.70
C LEU A 254 -6.14 -10.85 -1.07
N ALA A 255 -6.79 -11.99 -0.81
CA ALA A 255 -8.20 -12.17 -1.07
C ALA A 255 -9.07 -11.17 -0.28
N ILE A 256 -8.77 -10.95 1.01
CA ILE A 256 -9.47 -9.95 1.83
C ILE A 256 -9.31 -8.55 1.23
N LEU A 257 -8.10 -8.16 0.84
CA LEU A 257 -7.83 -6.84 0.24
C LEU A 257 -8.56 -6.66 -1.09
N VAL A 258 -8.52 -7.68 -1.95
CA VAL A 258 -9.24 -7.69 -3.25
C VAL A 258 -10.73 -7.52 -3.03
N VAL A 259 -11.34 -8.32 -2.16
CA VAL A 259 -12.80 -8.25 -1.92
C VAL A 259 -13.19 -6.90 -1.32
N ASN A 260 -12.39 -6.36 -0.40
CA ASN A 260 -12.64 -5.02 0.16
C ASN A 260 -12.61 -3.95 -0.93
N ILE A 261 -11.56 -3.90 -1.74
CA ILE A 261 -11.45 -2.92 -2.83
C ILE A 261 -12.61 -3.08 -3.82
N LEU A 262 -12.94 -4.30 -4.23
CA LEU A 262 -14.06 -4.58 -5.13
C LEU A 262 -15.40 -4.15 -4.54
N GLY A 263 -15.62 -4.37 -3.24
CA GLY A 263 -16.81 -3.95 -2.52
C GLY A 263 -17.01 -2.43 -2.47
N TYR A 264 -15.93 -1.65 -2.59
CA TYR A 264 -16.00 -0.18 -2.65
C TYR A 264 -16.01 0.38 -4.09
N THR A 265 -15.59 -0.38 -5.10
CA THR A 265 -15.33 0.16 -6.45
C THR A 265 -16.17 -0.42 -7.59
N LYS A 266 -16.71 -1.65 -7.47
CA LYS A 266 -17.35 -2.33 -8.61
C LYS A 266 -18.83 -2.66 -8.39
N SER A 267 -19.55 -2.63 -9.52
CA SER A 267 -20.98 -2.92 -9.67
C SER A 267 -21.35 -4.42 -9.59
N PHE A 268 -20.38 -5.34 -9.71
CA PHE A 268 -20.66 -6.78 -9.77
C PHE A 268 -21.40 -7.32 -8.53
N LEU A 269 -21.23 -6.67 -7.38
CA LEU A 269 -21.90 -7.04 -6.13
C LEU A 269 -23.14 -6.17 -5.83
N ASP A 270 -23.60 -5.34 -6.77
CA ASP A 270 -24.67 -4.36 -6.51
C ASP A 270 -25.98 -5.01 -6.05
N GLY A 271 -26.34 -6.19 -6.56
CA GLY A 271 -27.53 -6.91 -6.10
C GLY A 271 -27.45 -7.28 -4.62
N ALA A 272 -26.33 -7.89 -4.20
CA ALA A 272 -26.10 -8.22 -2.80
C ALA A 272 -25.93 -6.96 -1.93
N ARG A 273 -25.24 -5.95 -2.44
CA ARG A 273 -25.03 -4.66 -1.78
C ARG A 273 -26.36 -3.96 -1.51
N ASN A 274 -27.25 -3.90 -2.49
CA ASN A 274 -28.57 -3.27 -2.36
C ASN A 274 -29.44 -4.02 -1.35
N TRP A 275 -29.40 -5.35 -1.34
CA TRP A 275 -30.09 -6.15 -0.34
C TRP A 275 -29.58 -5.87 1.08
N VAL A 276 -28.27 -5.91 1.30
CA VAL A 276 -27.67 -5.62 2.62
C VAL A 276 -27.93 -4.16 3.02
N ASN A 277 -27.78 -3.21 2.11
CA ASN A 277 -28.08 -1.80 2.39
C ASN A 277 -29.55 -1.59 2.77
N GLY A 278 -30.48 -2.31 2.13
CA GLY A 278 -31.90 -2.29 2.50
C GLY A 278 -32.14 -2.81 3.91
N PHE A 279 -31.48 -3.91 4.28
CA PHE A 279 -31.55 -4.47 5.64
C PHE A 279 -31.00 -3.51 6.71
N PHE A 280 -29.90 -2.82 6.42
CA PHE A 280 -29.28 -1.84 7.32
C PHE A 280 -29.76 -0.40 7.13
N SER A 281 -30.84 -0.18 6.39
CA SER A 281 -31.36 1.17 6.08
C SER A 281 -31.73 1.99 7.33
N SER A 282 -32.05 1.32 8.44
CA SER A 282 -32.35 1.94 9.74
C SER A 282 -31.10 2.41 10.51
N VAL A 283 -29.88 2.11 10.03
CA VAL A 283 -28.61 2.49 10.66
C VAL A 283 -27.78 3.33 9.66
N PRO A 284 -28.12 4.62 9.48
CA PRO A 284 -27.52 5.46 8.45
C PRO A 284 -26.03 5.74 8.68
N GLN A 285 -25.50 5.46 9.87
CA GLN A 285 -24.06 5.61 10.14
C GLN A 285 -23.20 4.58 9.37
N ILE A 286 -23.78 3.45 8.95
CA ILE A 286 -23.05 2.40 8.23
C ILE A 286 -23.20 2.62 6.72
N LYS A 287 -22.25 3.31 6.11
CA LYS A 287 -22.32 3.63 4.67
C LYS A 287 -22.06 2.46 3.72
N ASN A 288 -21.33 1.43 4.17
CA ASN A 288 -21.03 0.23 3.38
C ASN A 288 -21.18 -1.06 4.23
N PRO A 289 -22.42 -1.40 4.65
CA PRO A 289 -22.69 -2.50 5.56
C PRO A 289 -22.28 -3.86 5.00
N MET A 290 -22.32 -4.04 3.67
CA MET A 290 -21.88 -5.28 3.03
C MET A 290 -20.39 -5.57 3.32
N VAL A 291 -19.52 -4.59 3.14
CA VAL A 291 -18.07 -4.77 3.35
C VAL A 291 -17.78 -5.04 4.82
N VAL A 292 -18.46 -4.31 5.72
CA VAL A 292 -18.35 -4.52 7.17
C VAL A 292 -18.80 -5.93 7.55
N LEU A 293 -19.96 -6.36 7.06
CA LEU A 293 -20.50 -7.70 7.31
C LEU A 293 -19.55 -8.78 6.81
N PHE A 294 -19.03 -8.64 5.59
CA PHE A 294 -18.07 -9.57 5.02
C PHE A 294 -16.82 -9.68 5.90
N ASN A 295 -16.24 -8.55 6.30
CA ASN A 295 -15.04 -8.52 7.15
C ASN A 295 -15.29 -9.15 8.52
N VAL A 296 -16.44 -8.88 9.14
CA VAL A 296 -16.81 -9.46 10.44
C VAL A 296 -17.04 -10.96 10.32
N VAL A 297 -17.79 -11.42 9.32
CA VAL A 297 -18.05 -12.85 9.08
C VAL A 297 -16.75 -13.59 8.83
N LEU A 298 -15.90 -13.08 7.93
CA LEU A 298 -14.61 -13.69 7.62
C LEU A 298 -13.68 -13.69 8.83
N GLY A 299 -13.67 -12.59 9.59
CA GLY A 299 -12.97 -12.47 10.86
C GLY A 299 -13.36 -13.54 11.87
N LEU A 300 -14.67 -13.74 12.07
CA LEU A 300 -15.20 -14.77 12.95
C LEU A 300 -14.86 -16.18 12.46
N LEU A 301 -14.98 -16.45 11.15
CA LEU A 301 -14.66 -17.75 10.57
C LEU A 301 -13.20 -18.14 10.83
N PHE A 302 -12.24 -17.24 10.57
CA PHE A 302 -10.83 -17.55 10.82
C PHE A 302 -10.47 -17.59 12.30
N LEU A 303 -11.12 -16.80 13.15
CA LEU A 303 -10.95 -16.88 14.59
C LEU A 303 -11.42 -18.23 15.12
N VAL A 304 -12.64 -18.66 14.77
CA VAL A 304 -13.19 -19.97 15.16
C VAL A 304 -12.31 -21.10 14.63
N PHE A 305 -11.92 -21.04 13.36
CA PHE A 305 -11.02 -22.02 12.76
C PHE A 305 -9.69 -22.12 13.49
N GLY A 306 -9.05 -20.98 13.79
CA GLY A 306 -7.80 -20.93 14.54
C GLY A 306 -7.94 -21.48 15.96
N LEU A 307 -9.06 -21.21 16.64
CA LEU A 307 -9.36 -21.72 17.97
C LEU A 307 -9.53 -23.25 17.96
N VAL A 308 -10.30 -23.78 16.99
CA VAL A 308 -10.48 -25.23 16.82
C VAL A 308 -9.15 -25.93 16.56
N LEU A 309 -8.30 -25.38 15.67
CA LEU A 309 -6.98 -25.93 15.41
C LEU A 309 -6.08 -25.89 16.66
N HIS A 310 -6.13 -24.80 17.43
CA HIS A 310 -5.36 -24.68 18.66
C HIS A 310 -5.78 -25.75 19.69
N LEU A 311 -7.08 -25.94 19.89
CA LEU A 311 -7.61 -26.96 20.80
C LEU A 311 -7.26 -28.38 20.35
N ARG A 312 -7.39 -28.67 19.04
CA ARG A 312 -7.03 -29.98 18.48
C ARG A 312 -5.55 -30.31 18.71
N HIS A 313 -4.67 -29.35 18.46
CA HIS A 313 -3.23 -29.52 18.65
C HIS A 313 -2.83 -29.69 20.12
N GLN A 314 -3.57 -29.06 21.04
CA GLN A 314 -3.40 -29.32 22.48
C GLN A 314 -3.85 -30.74 22.85
N LYS A 315 -4.95 -31.24 22.28
CA LYS A 315 -5.49 -32.57 22.56
C LYS A 315 -4.56 -33.70 22.08
N GLU A 316 -4.18 -33.68 20.79
CA GLU A 316 -3.27 -34.68 20.19
C GLU A 316 -1.95 -34.81 20.97
N ARG A 317 -1.51 -33.72 21.62
CA ARG A 317 -0.29 -33.71 22.44
C ARG A 317 -0.47 -34.24 23.85
N ARG A 318 -1.62 -34.02 24.50
CA ARG A 318 -1.89 -34.62 25.81
C ARG A 318 -1.94 -36.13 25.69
N GLU A 319 -2.60 -36.62 24.64
CA GLU A 319 -2.63 -38.05 24.30
C GLU A 319 -1.20 -38.55 24.10
N SER A 320 -0.34 -37.85 23.34
CA SER A 320 1.07 -38.27 23.19
C SER A 320 1.90 -38.21 24.47
N GLU A 321 1.61 -37.30 25.41
CA GLU A 321 2.32 -37.22 26.71
C GLU A 321 1.84 -38.29 27.70
N GLU A 322 0.66 -38.89 27.52
CA GLU A 322 0.14 -40.00 28.35
C GLU A 322 0.64 -41.39 27.90
N TYR A 323 1.10 -41.52 26.65
CA TYR A 323 1.64 -42.77 26.11
C TYR A 323 3.16 -42.95 26.30
N TYR A 324 3.86 -41.97 26.90
CA TYR A 324 5.30 -41.99 27.20
C TYR A 324 5.55 -41.74 28.70
#